data_AF-A0A966NER1-F1
#
_entry.id   AF-A0A966NER1-F1
#
_cell.length_a   1.000
_cell.length_b   1.000
_cell.length_c   1.000
_cell.angle_alpha   90.00
_cell.angle_beta   90.00
_cell.angle_gamma   90.00
#
_symmetry.space_group_name_H-M   'P 1'
#
loop_
_entity.id
_entity.type
_entity.pdbx_description
1 polymer ?
#
loop_
_entity_poly.entity_id
_entity_poly.type
_entity_poly.pdbx_seq_one_letter_code
_entity_poly.pdbx_strand_id
1 'polypeptide(L)'
;MTVSTDKTTDAVFELLEKFNFERVEKLMQALDWKWGRFETLRAPTIDEMRDHCISLLFTAKRDLTTVSSGGFEASYKINDEDEEIFTLRFIATENYIRF
;
A
#
# COMPACT_ATOMS: atom_id res chain seq x y z
N MET A 1 5.43 -1.32 -31.43
CA MET A 1 5.24 -1.92 -30.09
C MET A 1 4.13 -1.12 -29.42
N THR A 2 2.89 -1.56 -29.56
CA THR A 2 1.75 -0.93 -28.91
C THR A 2 1.76 -1.37 -27.46
N VAL A 3 2.19 -0.50 -26.55
CA VAL A 3 2.02 -0.71 -25.12
C VAL A 3 0.53 -0.63 -24.86
N SER A 4 -0.16 -1.77 -24.88
CA SER A 4 -1.46 -1.87 -24.25
C SER A 4 -1.19 -1.69 -22.76
N THR A 5 -1.54 -0.54 -22.21
CA THR A 5 -1.61 -0.38 -20.76
C THR A 5 -2.54 -1.49 -20.24
N ASP A 6 -2.00 -2.37 -19.41
CA ASP A 6 -2.71 -3.52 -18.86
C ASP A 6 -3.83 -2.98 -17.95
N LYS A 7 -5.08 -3.45 -18.11
CA LYS A 7 -6.23 -3.05 -17.27
C LYS A 7 -5.92 -3.17 -15.77
N THR A 8 -5.09 -4.14 -15.41
CA THR A 8 -4.57 -4.32 -14.04
C THR A 8 -3.79 -3.10 -13.57
N THR A 9 -2.89 -2.62 -14.43
CA THR A 9 -2.00 -1.49 -14.16
C THR A 9 -2.81 -0.21 -14.01
N ASP A 10 -3.82 -0.01 -14.87
CA ASP A 10 -4.75 1.12 -14.78
C ASP A 10 -5.52 1.10 -13.45
N ALA A 11 -6.08 -0.04 -13.05
CA ALA A 11 -6.81 -0.18 -11.79
C ALA A 11 -5.93 0.12 -10.55
N VAL A 12 -4.66 -0.31 -10.57
CA VAL A 12 -3.70 -0.01 -9.51
C VAL A 12 -3.43 1.49 -9.43
N PHE A 13 -3.17 2.16 -10.56
CA PHE A 13 -2.89 3.60 -10.56
C PHE A 13 -4.12 4.43 -10.18
N GLU A 14 -5.31 4.06 -10.64
CA GLU A 14 -6.55 4.71 -10.21
C GLU A 14 -6.77 4.60 -8.69
N LEU A 15 -6.51 3.43 -8.10
CA LEU A 15 -6.61 3.24 -6.65
C LEU A 15 -5.63 4.16 -5.90
N LEU A 16 -4.38 4.28 -6.39
CA LEU A 16 -3.36 5.14 -5.79
C LEU A 16 -3.65 6.63 -5.95
N GLU A 17 -4.29 7.04 -7.05
CA GLU A 17 -4.74 8.43 -7.22
C GLU A 17 -5.85 8.81 -6.25
N LYS A 18 -6.77 7.87 -5.96
CA LYS A 18 -7.88 8.07 -5.02
C LYS A 18 -7.44 7.96 -3.55
N PHE A 19 -6.33 7.27 -3.29
CA PHE A 19 -5.82 7.07 -1.94
C PHE A 19 -5.20 8.35 -1.37
N ASN A 20 -5.59 8.73 -0.15
CA ASN A 20 -5.16 9.99 0.46
C ASN A 20 -3.80 9.84 1.19
N PHE A 21 -2.72 9.90 0.42
CA PHE A 21 -1.35 9.83 0.95
C PHE A 21 -0.96 11.01 1.84
N GLU A 22 -1.48 12.21 1.59
CA GLU A 22 -1.22 13.38 2.45
C GLU A 22 -1.73 13.17 3.88
N ARG A 23 -2.91 12.54 4.03
CA ARG A 23 -3.46 12.18 5.34
C ARG A 23 -2.59 11.15 6.04
N VAL A 24 -2.06 10.17 5.30
CA VAL A 24 -1.14 9.17 5.85
C VAL A 24 0.18 9.82 6.26
N GLU A 25 0.77 10.69 5.45
CA GLU A 25 2.00 11.40 5.77
C GLU A 25 1.86 12.18 7.09
N LYS A 26 0.77 12.94 7.25
CA LYS A 26 0.48 13.67 8.49
C LYS A 26 0.34 12.75 9.70
N LEU A 27 -0.31 11.60 9.53
CA LEU A 27 -0.46 10.60 10.59
C LEU A 27 0.90 9.99 10.96
N MET A 28 1.71 9.64 9.97
CA MET A 28 3.05 9.09 10.18
C MET A 28 3.95 10.10 10.90
N GLN A 29 3.88 11.38 10.53
CA GLN A 29 4.58 12.46 11.25
C GLN A 29 4.10 12.59 12.71
N ALA A 30 2.78 12.56 12.94
CA ALA A 30 2.20 12.70 14.28
C ALA A 30 2.57 11.53 15.22
N LEU A 31 2.69 10.32 14.68
CA LEU A 31 3.08 9.12 15.42
C LEU A 31 4.59 8.90 15.52
N ASP A 32 5.41 9.78 14.92
CA ASP A 32 6.85 9.55 14.68
C ASP A 32 7.12 8.19 13.99
N TRP A 33 6.22 7.77 13.09
CA TRP A 33 6.29 6.51 12.36
C TRP A 33 7.36 6.59 11.28
N LYS A 34 8.48 5.90 11.52
CA LYS A 34 9.65 5.93 10.64
C LYS A 34 9.82 4.61 9.89
N TRP A 35 10.28 4.70 8.66
CA TRP A 35 10.73 3.55 7.88
C TRP A 35 12.25 3.40 7.98
N GLY A 36 12.70 2.15 7.97
CA GLY A 36 14.11 1.80 7.89
C GLY A 36 14.66 2.04 6.49
N ARG A 37 15.64 2.94 6.37
CA ARG A 37 16.55 3.06 5.23
C ARG A 37 17.93 2.60 5.70
N PHE A 38 18.80 2.20 4.78
CA PHE A 38 20.12 1.61 5.05
C PHE A 38 20.86 2.21 6.28
N GLU A 39 20.85 3.53 6.41
CA GLU A 39 21.57 4.24 7.48
C GLU A 39 20.69 5.17 8.34
N THR A 40 19.39 5.29 8.06
CA THR A 40 18.53 6.29 8.73
C THR A 40 17.11 5.81 8.98
N LEU A 41 16.49 6.36 10.03
CA LEU A 41 15.07 6.23 10.31
C LEU A 41 14.40 7.59 10.08
N ARG A 42 13.47 7.63 9.11
CA ARG A 42 12.65 8.83 8.89
C ARG A 42 11.25 8.45 8.40
N ALA A 43 10.31 9.38 8.53
CA ALA A 43 9.03 9.25 7.84
C ALA A 43 9.29 9.17 6.32
N PRO A 44 8.60 8.27 5.60
CA PRO A 44 8.68 8.22 4.14
C PRO A 44 8.03 9.46 3.53
N THR A 45 8.48 9.85 2.34
CA THR A 45 7.79 10.85 1.52
C THR A 45 6.58 10.23 0.84
N ILE A 46 5.68 11.06 0.30
CA ILE A 46 4.54 10.60 -0.48
C ILE A 46 4.96 9.69 -1.65
N ASP A 47 5.99 10.06 -2.40
CA ASP A 47 6.47 9.25 -3.54
C ASP A 47 6.98 7.87 -3.08
N GLU A 48 7.70 7.81 -1.95
CA GLU A 48 8.17 6.54 -1.39
C GLU A 48 7.02 5.65 -0.92
N MET A 49 5.97 6.25 -0.34
CA MET A 49 4.76 5.51 0.02
C MET A 49 4.04 4.99 -1.23
N ARG A 50 3.96 5.78 -2.30
CA ARG A 50 3.35 5.36 -3.57
C ARG A 50 4.11 4.19 -4.18
N ASP A 51 5.43 4.28 -4.32
CA ASP A 51 6.28 3.21 -4.88
C ASP A 51 6.18 1.92 -4.07
N HIS A 52 6.13 2.04 -2.75
CA HIS A 52 5.94 0.91 -1.86
C HIS A 52 4.56 0.27 -2.02
N CYS A 53 3.49 1.07 -2.11
CA CYS A 53 2.14 0.57 -2.33
C CYS A 53 1.96 -0.10 -3.69
N ILE A 54 2.60 0.41 -4.75
CA ILE A 54 2.67 -0.24 -6.07
C ILE A 54 3.24 -1.64 -5.91
N SER A 55 4.40 -1.74 -5.24
CA SER A 55 5.08 -3.02 -5.01
C SER A 55 4.20 -4.00 -4.20
N LEU A 56 3.50 -3.52 -3.17
CA LEU A 56 2.57 -4.33 -2.37
C LEU A 56 1.37 -4.81 -3.19
N LEU A 57 0.75 -3.96 -4.01
CA LEU A 57 -0.43 -4.32 -4.81
C LEU A 57 -0.11 -5.37 -5.87
N PHE A 58 1.02 -5.23 -6.57
CA PHE A 58 1.46 -6.26 -7.53
C PHE A 58 1.88 -7.56 -6.83
N THR A 59 2.47 -7.47 -5.63
CA THR A 59 2.78 -8.66 -4.82
C THR A 59 1.51 -9.36 -4.36
N ALA A 60 0.51 -8.62 -3.87
CA ALA A 60 -0.80 -9.16 -3.48
C ALA A 60 -1.47 -9.92 -4.63
N LYS A 61 -1.44 -9.34 -5.84
CA LYS A 61 -1.96 -9.98 -7.06
C LYS A 61 -1.19 -11.26 -7.40
N ARG A 62 0.14 -11.18 -7.44
CA ARG A 62 1.01 -12.33 -7.77
C ARG A 62 0.76 -13.51 -6.83
N ASP A 63 0.61 -13.21 -5.55
CA ASP A 63 0.53 -14.22 -4.50
C ASP A 63 -0.92 -14.56 -4.11
N LEU A 64 -1.92 -13.94 -4.78
CA LEU A 64 -3.35 -14.11 -4.54
C LEU A 64 -3.73 -13.96 -3.06
N THR A 65 -3.20 -12.93 -2.40
CA THR A 65 -3.25 -12.82 -0.94
C THR A 65 -3.30 -11.37 -0.44
N THR A 66 -3.26 -11.23 0.88
CA THR A 66 -3.01 -9.97 1.58
C THR A 66 -1.55 -9.89 1.99
N VAL A 67 -0.89 -8.78 1.67
CA VAL A 67 0.48 -8.48 2.10
C VAL A 67 0.52 -7.14 2.80
N SER A 68 1.38 -7.02 3.81
CA SER A 68 1.50 -5.80 4.60
C SER A 68 2.95 -5.48 4.94
N SER A 69 3.28 -4.19 4.93
CA SER A 69 4.58 -3.68 5.36
C SER A 69 4.53 -2.15 5.51
N GLY A 70 5.27 -1.61 6.49
CA GLY A 70 5.42 -0.17 6.67
C GLY A 70 4.16 0.56 7.12
N GLY A 71 3.15 -0.15 7.63
CA GLY A 71 1.83 0.39 7.97
C GLY A 71 0.81 0.28 6.84
N PHE A 72 1.22 -0.12 5.63
CA PHE A 72 0.29 -0.40 4.53
C PHE A 72 -0.09 -1.87 4.46
N GLU A 73 -1.33 -2.13 4.09
CA GLU A 73 -1.87 -3.45 3.77
C GLU A 73 -2.53 -3.41 2.39
N ALA A 74 -2.06 -4.26 1.49
CA ALA A 74 -2.62 -4.46 0.16
C ALA A 74 -3.21 -5.86 0.07
N SER A 75 -4.41 -5.98 -0.50
CA SER A 75 -5.02 -7.28 -0.77
C SER A 75 -5.56 -7.36 -2.18
N TYR A 76 -5.45 -8.55 -2.76
CA TYR A 76 -6.05 -8.89 -4.05
C TYR A 76 -6.97 -10.09 -3.88
N LYS A 77 -8.12 -10.05 -4.55
CA LYS A 77 -9.04 -11.17 -4.69
C LYS A 77 -9.77 -11.08 -6.03
N ILE A 78 -10.32 -12.21 -6.47
CA ILE A 78 -11.26 -12.29 -7.59
C ILE A 78 -12.63 -12.57 -6.96
N ASN A 79 -13.68 -11.86 -7.38
CA ASN A 79 -15.05 -12.12 -6.92
C ASN A 79 -15.72 -13.25 -7.72
N ASP A 80 -16.98 -13.57 -7.39
CA ASP A 80 -17.74 -14.64 -8.06
C ASP A 80 -18.09 -14.31 -9.53
N GLU A 81 -17.86 -13.06 -9.96
CA GLU A 81 -18.08 -12.57 -11.33
C GLU A 81 -16.75 -12.46 -12.12
N ASP A 82 -15.68 -13.09 -11.65
CA ASP A 82 -14.33 -13.04 -12.22
C ASP A 82 -13.72 -11.62 -12.29
N GLU A 83 -14.20 -10.69 -11.46
CA GLU A 83 -13.67 -9.33 -11.37
C GLU A 83 -12.54 -9.21 -10.36
N GLU A 84 -11.51 -8.45 -10.73
CA GLU A 84 -10.36 -8.18 -9.89
C GLU A 84 -10.66 -7.08 -8.86
N ILE A 85 -10.44 -7.40 -7.58
CA ILE A 85 -10.63 -6.45 -6.49
C ILE A 85 -9.29 -6.21 -5.80
N PHE A 86 -8.77 -4.99 -5.98
CA PHE A 86 -7.65 -4.46 -5.21
C PHE A 86 -8.17 -3.69 -3.99
N THR A 87 -7.51 -3.82 -2.85
CA THR A 87 -7.78 -3.01 -1.67
C THR A 87 -6.47 -2.54 -1.07
N LEU A 88 -6.39 -1.25 -0.76
CA LEU A 88 -5.25 -0.63 -0.08
C LEU A 88 -5.71 0.04 1.21
N ARG A 89 -5.00 -0.21 2.31
CA ARG A 89 -5.28 0.33 3.64
C ARG A 89 -3.99 0.82 4.27
N PHE A 90 -4.09 1.86 5.11
CA PHE A 90 -3.06 2.19 6.09
C PHE A 90 -3.59 1.83 7.48
N ILE A 91 -2.85 1.03 8.22
CA ILE A 91 -3.24 0.45 9.50
C ILE A 91 -2.22 0.85 10.57
N ALA A 92 -2.66 1.65 11.53
CA ALA A 92 -1.93 1.91 12.76
C ALA A 92 -2.50 1.03 13.87
N THR A 93 -1.67 0.16 14.45
CA THR A 93 -2.08 -0.80 15.48
C THR A 93 -1.27 -0.58 16.75
N GLU A 94 -1.96 -0.40 17.87
CA GLU A 94 -1.38 -0.41 19.20
C GLU A 94 -1.77 -1.71 19.91
N ASN A 95 -0.82 -2.36 20.56
CA ASN A 95 -1.06 -3.57 21.34
C ASN A 95 -0.81 -3.27 22.81
N TYR A 96 -1.81 -3.48 23.66
CA TYR A 96 -1.65 -3.41 25.11
C TYR A 96 -1.54 -4.81 25.69
N ILE A 97 -0.38 -5.13 26.26
CA ILE A 97 -0.16 -6.39 26.99
C ILE A 97 -0.22 -6.08 28.48
N ARG A 98 -1.20 -6.67 29.17
CA ARG A 98 -1.31 -6.60 30.63
C ARG A 98 -0.63 -7.83 31.22
N PHE A 99 0.32 -7.60 32.12
CA PHE A 99 0.92 -8.64 32.97
C PHE A 99 0.11 -8.81 34.26
#